data_AF-A0A432D0A2-F1
#
_entry.id   AF-A0A432D0A2-F1
#
_cell.length_a   1.000
_cell.length_b   1.000
_cell.length_c   1.000
_cell.angle_alpha   90.00
_cell.angle_beta   90.00
_cell.angle_gamma   90.00
#
_symmetry.space_group_name_H-M   'P 1'
#
loop_
_entity.id
_entity.type
_entity.pdbx_description
1 polymer ?
#
loop_
_entity_poly.entity_id
_entity_poly.type
_entity_poly.pdbx_seq_one_letter_code
_entity_poly.pdbx_strand_id
1 'polypeptide(L)'
;MNIIRLLAPLTLLISFSSLASECVPFFQQTAKQSLQGRIETELESINVEQLAEPIDYYLAALKYRYGIGVKLDFEKSNDLLEMLDDSSFEQYPEMITFKYYFLGSYYYACGDKKRGLNRLWYAAEHGDPNAKFLYLYISYNAPIEDKLSFDQYLRGLAQLADDGYKVAGFEHLYQTQVKEIDNSKSKIWASMFSRFTTFETCDLMKFYQFGAGVDGLVVDWSNKAKLIYHFWPDYYMNCLNKG
;
A
#
# COMPACT_ATOMS: atom_id res chain seq x y z
N MET A 1 11.88 -17.97 -22.00
CA MET A 1 10.94 -17.18 -21.17
C MET A 1 11.75 -16.51 -20.08
N ASN A 2 11.77 -15.18 -20.04
CA ASN A 2 12.74 -14.43 -19.24
C ASN A 2 12.34 -14.48 -17.75
N ILE A 3 13.16 -15.06 -16.88
CA ILE A 3 13.02 -15.06 -15.39
C ILE A 3 12.66 -13.67 -14.85
N ILE A 4 13.12 -12.66 -15.57
CA ILE A 4 12.90 -11.23 -15.41
C ILE A 4 11.40 -10.83 -15.41
N ARG A 5 10.54 -11.44 -16.25
CA ARG A 5 9.10 -11.14 -16.31
C ARG A 5 8.31 -11.63 -15.09
N LEU A 6 8.87 -12.59 -14.33
CA LEU A 6 8.33 -13.08 -13.05
C LEU A 6 8.88 -12.30 -11.84
N LEU A 7 10.15 -11.90 -11.92
CA LEU A 7 10.80 -11.19 -10.81
C LEU A 7 10.28 -9.76 -10.64
N ALA A 8 9.85 -9.08 -11.70
CA ALA A 8 9.33 -7.73 -11.55
C ALA A 8 8.09 -7.64 -10.64
N PRO A 9 7.00 -8.40 -10.87
CA PRO A 9 5.84 -8.49 -9.95
C PRO A 9 6.22 -8.88 -8.51
N LEU A 10 7.08 -9.87 -8.33
CA LEU A 10 7.52 -10.31 -7.00
C LEU A 10 8.38 -9.26 -6.29
N THR A 11 9.21 -8.54 -7.01
CA THR A 11 10.04 -7.46 -6.45
C THR A 11 9.18 -6.24 -6.12
N LEU A 12 8.13 -5.99 -6.90
CA LEU A 12 7.10 -4.99 -6.63
C LEU A 12 6.33 -5.30 -5.33
N LEU A 13 6.09 -6.58 -5.00
CA LEU A 13 5.33 -7.00 -3.79
C LEU A 13 6.06 -6.56 -2.52
N ILE A 14 7.39 -6.63 -2.61
CA ILE A 14 8.30 -6.40 -1.48
C ILE A 14 8.69 -4.92 -1.40
N SER A 15 8.71 -4.21 -2.54
CA SER A 15 9.30 -2.87 -2.63
C SER A 15 8.27 -1.74 -2.49
N PHE A 16 6.97 -2.03 -2.57
CA PHE A 16 5.98 -0.97 -2.41
C PHE A 16 5.75 -0.60 -0.96
N SER A 17 5.98 0.69 -0.71
CA SER A 17 5.21 1.47 0.24
C SER A 17 3.74 1.03 0.21
N SER A 18 3.25 0.60 1.37
CA SER A 18 1.93 0.03 1.61
C SER A 18 0.72 0.91 1.24
N LEU A 19 1.00 2.09 0.68
CA LEU A 19 0.15 3.28 0.71
C LEU A 19 0.21 4.03 -0.63
N ALA A 20 0.92 3.47 -1.62
CA ALA A 20 1.28 4.14 -2.87
C ALA A 20 0.17 4.09 -3.91
N SER A 21 -0.84 4.94 -3.73
CA SER A 21 -1.70 5.40 -4.82
C SER A 21 -2.59 6.54 -4.34
N GLU A 22 -1.99 7.72 -4.22
CA GLU A 22 -2.72 8.97 -4.32
C GLU A 22 -2.54 9.55 -5.72
N CYS A 23 -3.41 10.48 -6.11
CA CYS A 23 -3.13 11.44 -7.18
C CYS A 23 -2.04 12.48 -6.78
N VAL A 24 -1.15 12.14 -5.84
CA VAL A 24 -0.15 13.04 -5.24
C VAL A 24 1.27 12.55 -5.58
N PRO A 25 2.13 13.42 -6.16
CA PRO A 25 3.46 13.05 -6.67
C PRO A 25 4.48 12.48 -5.66
N PHE A 26 4.32 12.75 -4.36
CA PHE A 26 5.37 12.49 -3.37
C PHE A 26 5.59 11.00 -3.10
N PHE A 27 4.53 10.22 -2.85
CA PHE A 27 4.63 8.78 -2.54
C PHE A 27 5.20 7.96 -3.70
N GLN A 28 5.06 8.50 -4.91
CA GLN A 28 5.64 7.91 -6.11
C GLN A 28 7.15 7.99 -6.10
N GLN A 29 7.78 9.00 -5.48
CA GLN A 29 9.23 9.09 -5.42
C GLN A 29 9.82 8.02 -4.51
N THR A 30 9.18 7.71 -3.39
CA THR A 30 9.62 6.66 -2.48
C THR A 30 9.46 5.27 -3.10
N ALA A 31 8.30 5.01 -3.72
CA ALA A 31 8.09 3.79 -4.49
C ALA A 31 9.04 3.72 -5.69
N LYS A 32 9.26 4.81 -6.43
CA LYS A 32 10.22 4.85 -7.54
C LYS A 32 11.64 4.57 -7.06
N GLN A 33 12.08 5.12 -5.93
CA GLN A 33 13.39 4.85 -5.35
C GLN A 33 13.58 3.37 -4.97
N SER A 34 12.52 2.67 -4.56
CA SER A 34 12.61 1.23 -4.30
C SER A 34 12.61 0.38 -5.58
N LEU A 35 12.10 0.92 -6.69
CA LEU A 35 12.19 0.32 -8.02
C LEU A 35 13.51 0.61 -8.75
N GLN A 36 14.14 1.75 -8.44
CA GLN A 36 15.40 2.18 -9.03
C GLN A 36 16.49 1.13 -8.80
N GLY A 37 17.07 0.64 -9.90
CA GLY A 37 18.08 -0.40 -9.89
C GLY A 37 17.59 -1.85 -9.72
N ARG A 38 16.30 -2.11 -9.47
CA ARG A 38 15.76 -3.48 -9.35
C ARG A 38 15.04 -3.99 -10.59
N ILE A 39 14.23 -3.12 -11.23
CA ILE A 39 13.43 -3.47 -12.41
C ILE A 39 13.35 -2.33 -13.44
N GLU A 40 14.12 -1.25 -13.22
CA GLU A 40 14.01 -0.01 -14.00
C GLU A 40 14.43 -0.21 -15.45
N THR A 41 15.55 -0.91 -15.68
CA THR A 41 16.05 -1.27 -17.02
C THR A 41 15.02 -2.07 -17.81
N GLU A 42 14.31 -2.96 -17.14
CA GLU A 42 13.27 -3.81 -17.71
C GLU A 42 12.05 -3.00 -18.10
N LEU A 43 11.58 -2.14 -17.20
CA LEU A 43 10.46 -1.23 -17.48
C LEU A 43 10.82 -0.27 -18.62
N GLU A 44 12.05 0.23 -18.68
CA GLU A 44 12.51 1.07 -19.79
C GLU A 44 12.45 0.34 -21.14
N SER A 45 12.77 -0.96 -21.18
CA SER A 45 12.77 -1.78 -22.41
C SER A 45 11.38 -2.02 -23.03
N ILE A 46 10.28 -1.81 -22.29
CA ILE A 46 8.91 -2.00 -22.80
C ILE A 46 8.52 -0.85 -23.73
N ASN A 47 8.20 -1.18 -24.99
CA ASN A 47 7.64 -0.23 -25.94
C ASN A 47 6.12 -0.12 -25.75
N VAL A 48 5.65 1.02 -25.20
CA VAL A 48 4.23 1.26 -24.92
C VAL A 48 3.36 1.39 -26.18
N GLU A 49 3.96 1.53 -27.36
CA GLU A 49 3.25 1.58 -28.64
C GLU A 49 3.02 0.17 -29.23
N GLN A 50 3.64 -0.87 -28.66
CA GLN A 50 3.63 -2.24 -29.18
C GLN A 50 3.38 -3.26 -28.06
N LEU A 51 2.19 -3.20 -27.45
CA LEU A 51 1.76 -4.13 -26.41
C LEU A 51 1.08 -5.35 -27.03
N ALA A 52 1.62 -6.55 -26.80
CA ALA A 52 1.13 -7.78 -27.43
C ALA A 52 0.61 -8.81 -26.41
N GLU A 53 1.22 -8.88 -25.23
CA GLU A 53 0.88 -9.86 -24.19
C GLU A 53 0.32 -9.18 -22.94
N PRO A 54 -0.53 -9.85 -22.13
CA PRO A 54 -1.05 -9.31 -20.87
C PRO A 54 0.01 -8.70 -19.95
N ILE A 55 1.18 -9.33 -19.88
CA ILE A 55 2.31 -8.84 -19.10
C ILE A 55 2.83 -7.48 -19.61
N ASP A 56 2.77 -7.21 -20.91
CA ASP A 56 3.24 -5.94 -21.47
C ASP A 56 2.30 -4.79 -21.06
N TYR A 57 0.98 -5.03 -21.02
CA TYR A 57 0.00 -4.07 -20.50
C TYR A 57 0.22 -3.79 -19.01
N TYR A 58 0.48 -4.83 -18.22
CA TYR A 58 0.79 -4.68 -16.80
C TYR A 58 2.07 -3.85 -16.57
N LEU A 59 3.15 -4.15 -17.30
CA LEU A 59 4.39 -3.39 -17.20
C LEU A 59 4.22 -1.95 -17.71
N ALA A 60 3.46 -1.74 -18.78
CA ALA A 60 3.13 -0.39 -19.26
C ALA A 60 2.32 0.40 -18.24
N ALA A 61 1.37 -0.23 -17.54
CA ALA A 61 0.62 0.40 -16.46
C ALA A 61 1.56 0.88 -15.34
N LEU A 62 2.59 0.12 -15.00
CA LEU A 62 3.60 0.53 -14.02
C LEU A 62 4.47 1.69 -14.53
N LYS A 63 4.87 1.69 -15.81
CA LYS A 63 5.60 2.82 -16.40
C LYS A 63 4.84 4.13 -16.23
N TYR A 64 3.56 4.15 -16.57
CA TYR A 64 2.71 5.33 -16.41
C TYR A 64 2.48 5.68 -14.94
N ARG A 65 2.32 4.68 -14.05
CA ARG A 65 2.14 4.90 -12.62
C ARG A 65 3.35 5.53 -11.94
N TYR A 66 4.57 5.21 -12.36
CA TYR A 66 5.80 5.69 -11.73
C TYR A 66 6.60 6.68 -12.58
N GLY A 67 6.12 7.01 -13.78
CA GLY A 67 6.82 7.89 -14.72
C GLY A 67 8.21 7.35 -15.07
N ILE A 68 8.32 6.06 -15.42
CA ILE A 68 9.57 5.42 -15.81
C ILE A 68 9.62 5.41 -17.34
N GLY A 69 10.50 6.23 -17.92
CA GLY A 69 10.63 6.41 -19.37
C GLY A 69 9.40 7.03 -20.07
N VAL A 70 8.37 7.43 -19.32
CA VAL A 70 7.14 8.07 -19.83
C VAL A 70 6.69 9.19 -18.89
N LYS A 71 5.83 10.08 -19.37
CA LYS A 71 5.13 11.03 -18.50
C LYS A 71 4.21 10.25 -17.56
N LEU A 72 4.28 10.61 -16.28
CA LEU A 72 3.43 10.09 -15.24
C LEU A 72 1.95 10.34 -15.55
N ASP A 73 1.16 9.27 -15.53
CA ASP A 73 -0.25 9.28 -15.93
C ASP A 73 -1.02 8.16 -15.22
N PHE A 74 -1.76 8.51 -14.18
CA PHE A 74 -2.51 7.51 -13.41
C PHE A 74 -3.72 6.99 -14.15
N GLU A 75 -4.44 7.85 -14.87
CA GLU A 75 -5.63 7.43 -15.61
C GLU A 75 -5.25 6.37 -16.64
N LYS A 76 -4.21 6.65 -17.43
CA LYS A 76 -3.68 5.69 -18.41
C LYS A 76 -3.14 4.41 -17.76
N SER A 77 -2.53 4.50 -16.58
CA SER A 77 -2.12 3.31 -15.81
C SER A 77 -3.32 2.42 -15.47
N ASN A 78 -4.41 3.01 -14.98
CA ASN A 78 -5.60 2.27 -14.59
C ASN A 78 -6.38 1.74 -15.80
N ASP A 79 -6.47 2.51 -16.89
CA ASP A 79 -7.09 2.06 -18.13
C ASP A 79 -6.43 0.78 -18.66
N LEU A 80 -5.09 0.75 -18.66
CA LEU A 80 -4.33 -0.44 -19.04
C LEU A 80 -4.59 -1.64 -18.11
N LEU A 81 -4.77 -1.40 -16.81
CA LEU A 81 -5.08 -2.47 -15.84
C LEU A 81 -6.52 -2.98 -15.97
N GLU A 82 -7.47 -2.13 -16.34
CA GLU A 82 -8.87 -2.52 -16.59
C GLU A 82 -9.03 -3.32 -17.89
N MET A 83 -8.14 -3.13 -18.88
CA MET A 83 -8.13 -3.94 -20.11
C MET A 83 -7.73 -5.40 -19.89
N LEU A 84 -7.15 -5.73 -18.74
CA LEU A 84 -6.67 -7.07 -18.44
C LEU A 84 -7.74 -7.89 -17.73
N ASP A 85 -8.27 -8.92 -18.37
CA ASP A 85 -9.16 -9.88 -17.71
C ASP A 85 -8.40 -10.76 -16.71
N ASP A 86 -9.07 -11.29 -15.69
CA ASP A 86 -8.42 -12.14 -14.69
C ASP A 86 -7.82 -13.42 -15.31
N SER A 87 -8.45 -13.94 -16.38
CA SER A 87 -7.89 -15.05 -17.18
C SER A 87 -6.59 -14.70 -17.89
N SER A 88 -6.30 -13.41 -18.08
CA SER A 88 -5.04 -12.94 -18.67
C SER A 88 -3.84 -13.19 -17.74
N PHE A 89 -4.10 -13.55 -16.48
CA PHE A 89 -3.11 -13.85 -15.46
C PHE A 89 -3.08 -15.32 -15.03
N GLU A 90 -3.64 -16.26 -15.82
CA GLU A 90 -3.60 -17.69 -15.48
C GLU A 90 -2.17 -18.20 -15.20
N GLN A 91 -1.18 -17.64 -15.90
CA GLN A 91 0.23 -17.97 -15.71
C GLN A 91 0.92 -17.17 -14.60
N TYR A 92 0.25 -16.13 -14.07
CA TYR A 92 0.80 -15.14 -13.14
C TYR A 92 -0.25 -14.68 -12.10
N PRO A 93 -0.82 -15.59 -11.29
CA PRO A 93 -1.92 -15.28 -10.38
C PRO A 93 -1.58 -14.17 -9.37
N GLU A 94 -0.30 -13.99 -9.03
CA GLU A 94 0.18 -12.88 -8.21
C GLU A 94 0.00 -11.50 -8.83
N MET A 95 -0.26 -11.37 -10.14
CA MET A 95 -0.53 -10.08 -10.78
C MET A 95 -1.98 -9.63 -10.58
N ILE A 96 -2.88 -10.57 -10.27
CA ILE A 96 -4.29 -10.28 -9.97
C ILE A 96 -4.37 -9.41 -8.73
N THR A 97 -3.67 -9.78 -7.65
CA THR A 97 -3.64 -9.00 -6.40
C THR A 97 -3.20 -7.57 -6.64
N PHE A 98 -2.14 -7.36 -7.44
CA PHE A 98 -1.64 -6.03 -7.76
C PHE A 98 -2.58 -5.21 -8.61
N LYS A 99 -3.12 -5.79 -9.68
CA LYS A 99 -4.11 -5.13 -10.52
C LYS A 99 -5.20 -4.54 -9.62
N TYR A 100 -5.75 -5.36 -8.73
CA TYR A 100 -6.83 -4.96 -7.87
C TYR A 100 -6.41 -4.02 -6.73
N TYR A 101 -5.20 -4.14 -6.20
CA TYR A 101 -4.62 -3.16 -5.27
C TYR A 101 -4.48 -1.78 -5.91
N PHE A 102 -3.92 -1.69 -7.12
CA PHE A 102 -3.71 -0.42 -7.83
C PHE A 102 -5.00 0.23 -8.29
N LEU A 103 -5.94 -0.57 -8.83
CA LEU A 103 -7.26 -0.08 -9.18
C LEU A 103 -8.01 0.36 -7.92
N GLY A 104 -7.97 -0.44 -6.86
CA GLY A 104 -8.70 -0.18 -5.62
C GLY A 104 -8.26 1.10 -4.94
N SER A 105 -6.95 1.27 -4.77
CA SER A 105 -6.37 2.48 -4.20
C SER A 105 -6.61 3.71 -5.08
N TYR A 106 -6.52 3.59 -6.41
CA TYR A 106 -6.81 4.71 -7.31
C TYR A 106 -8.28 5.14 -7.26
N TYR A 107 -9.23 4.22 -7.44
CA TYR A 107 -10.64 4.57 -7.41
C TYR A 107 -11.08 5.06 -6.04
N TYR A 108 -10.50 4.53 -4.96
CA TYR A 108 -10.80 5.01 -3.63
C TYR A 108 -10.30 6.44 -3.41
N ALA A 109 -9.08 6.75 -3.86
CA ALA A 109 -8.48 8.07 -3.67
C ALA A 109 -8.99 9.13 -4.67
N CYS A 110 -9.32 8.75 -5.90
CA CYS A 110 -9.50 9.69 -7.00
C CYS A 110 -10.80 9.50 -7.81
N GLY A 111 -11.65 8.53 -7.46
CA GLY A 111 -12.83 8.19 -8.25
C GLY A 111 -14.00 7.65 -7.42
N ASP A 112 -14.60 6.56 -7.91
CA ASP A 112 -15.69 5.89 -7.21
C ASP A 112 -15.15 5.11 -6.00
N LYS A 113 -15.36 5.66 -4.80
CA LYS A 113 -14.93 5.06 -3.53
C LYS A 113 -15.49 3.67 -3.29
N LYS A 114 -16.74 3.40 -3.69
CA LYS A 114 -17.36 2.09 -3.52
C LYS A 114 -16.68 1.07 -4.43
N ARG A 115 -16.42 1.44 -5.68
CA ARG A 115 -15.63 0.62 -6.61
C ARG A 115 -14.22 0.39 -6.07
N GLY A 116 -13.57 1.44 -5.55
CA GLY A 116 -12.24 1.34 -4.96
C GLY A 116 -12.18 0.36 -3.79
N LEU A 117 -13.11 0.48 -2.84
CA LEU A 117 -13.18 -0.41 -1.69
C LEU A 117 -13.44 -1.87 -2.09
N ASN A 118 -14.32 -2.12 -3.07
CA ASN A 118 -14.57 -3.47 -3.58
C ASN A 118 -13.33 -4.11 -4.23
N ARG A 119 -12.52 -3.30 -4.93
CA ARG A 119 -11.28 -3.77 -5.57
C ARG A 119 -10.18 -4.03 -4.52
N LEU A 120 -10.08 -3.19 -3.49
CA LEU A 120 -9.22 -3.44 -2.32
C LEU A 120 -9.62 -4.71 -1.57
N TRP A 121 -10.92 -4.94 -1.36
CA TRP A 121 -11.42 -6.18 -0.78
C TRP A 121 -10.99 -7.39 -1.62
N TYR A 122 -11.17 -7.33 -2.93
CA TYR A 122 -10.77 -8.43 -3.81
C TYR A 122 -9.26 -8.73 -3.73
N ALA A 123 -8.40 -7.70 -3.76
CA ALA A 123 -6.96 -7.87 -3.58
C ALA A 123 -6.61 -8.46 -2.19
N ALA A 124 -7.32 -8.03 -1.14
CA ALA A 124 -7.14 -8.53 0.22
C ALA A 124 -7.47 -10.04 0.35
N GLU A 125 -8.57 -10.48 -0.25
CA GLU A 125 -8.96 -11.91 -0.27
C GLU A 125 -7.94 -12.78 -1.03
N HIS A 126 -7.21 -12.18 -1.97
CA HIS A 126 -6.16 -12.86 -2.74
C HIS A 126 -4.76 -12.73 -2.10
N GLY A 127 -4.68 -12.23 -0.86
CA GLY A 127 -3.46 -12.27 -0.05
C GLY A 127 -2.58 -11.03 -0.12
N ASP A 128 -3.04 -9.91 -0.71
CA ASP A 128 -2.28 -8.67 -0.68
C ASP A 128 -2.33 -8.02 0.72
N PRO A 129 -1.20 -7.90 1.44
CA PRO A 129 -1.20 -7.38 2.80
C PRO A 129 -1.49 -5.87 2.85
N ASN A 130 -1.14 -5.12 1.81
CA ASN A 130 -1.41 -3.69 1.73
C ASN A 130 -2.90 -3.44 1.54
N ALA A 131 -3.53 -4.12 0.60
CA ALA A 131 -4.95 -4.07 0.34
C ALA A 131 -5.75 -4.54 1.55
N LYS A 132 -5.32 -5.61 2.23
CA LYS A 132 -5.95 -6.07 3.47
C LYS A 132 -5.88 -5.02 4.56
N PHE A 133 -4.73 -4.37 4.75
CA PHE A 133 -4.61 -3.27 5.71
C PHE A 133 -5.50 -2.08 5.34
N LEU A 134 -5.46 -1.62 4.09
CA LEU A 134 -6.26 -0.49 3.62
C LEU A 134 -7.75 -0.77 3.73
N TYR A 135 -8.20 -1.96 3.33
CA TYR A 135 -9.59 -2.40 3.49
C TYR A 135 -10.01 -2.37 4.95
N LEU A 136 -9.21 -2.95 5.86
CA LEU A 136 -9.50 -2.92 7.30
C LEU A 136 -9.57 -1.48 7.83
N TYR A 137 -8.58 -0.64 7.49
CA TYR A 137 -8.49 0.74 7.96
C TYR A 137 -9.65 1.60 7.46
N ILE A 138 -9.97 1.51 6.17
CA ILE A 138 -11.10 2.23 5.55
C ILE A 138 -12.41 1.73 6.14
N SER A 139 -12.64 0.41 6.14
CA SER A 139 -13.93 -0.15 6.53
C SER A 139 -14.25 0.05 8.01
N TYR A 140 -13.26 0.33 8.85
CA TYR A 140 -13.47 0.74 10.24
C TYR A 140 -13.63 2.27 10.38
N ASN A 141 -12.76 3.06 9.76
CA ASN A 141 -12.65 4.49 10.06
C ASN A 141 -13.48 5.41 9.14
N ALA A 142 -13.68 5.04 7.87
CA ALA A 142 -14.38 5.87 6.90
C ALA A 142 -15.89 5.90 7.16
N PRO A 143 -16.64 6.95 6.76
CA PRO A 143 -18.09 7.00 6.88
C PRO A 143 -18.78 6.17 5.77
N ILE A 144 -18.64 4.84 5.83
CA ILE A 144 -19.31 3.88 4.92
C ILE A 144 -20.46 3.15 5.61
N GLU A 145 -21.36 2.53 4.84
CA GLU A 145 -22.54 1.81 5.34
C GLU A 145 -22.16 0.53 6.10
N ASP A 146 -21.35 -0.34 5.47
CA ASP A 146 -20.96 -1.65 6.01
C ASP A 146 -19.67 -1.56 6.84
N LYS A 147 -19.75 -0.92 8.01
CA LYS A 147 -18.58 -0.77 8.89
C LYS A 147 -18.17 -2.08 9.55
N LEU A 148 -16.85 -2.27 9.66
CA LEU A 148 -16.29 -3.27 10.56
C LEU A 148 -16.54 -2.87 12.01
N SER A 149 -16.88 -3.85 12.84
CA SER A 149 -16.80 -3.68 14.28
C SER A 149 -15.35 -3.51 14.74
N PHE A 150 -15.15 -2.90 15.90
CA PHE A 150 -13.83 -2.77 16.50
C PHE A 150 -13.13 -4.15 16.65
N ASP A 151 -13.87 -5.19 17.06
CA ASP A 151 -13.30 -6.54 17.22
C ASP A 151 -12.90 -7.18 15.90
N GLN A 152 -13.64 -6.92 14.81
CA GLN A 152 -13.24 -7.39 13.48
C GLN A 152 -11.99 -6.66 13.01
N TYR A 153 -11.94 -5.34 13.20
CA TYR A 153 -10.80 -4.51 12.84
C TYR A 153 -9.53 -4.92 13.61
N LEU A 154 -9.62 -5.01 14.94
CA LEU A 154 -8.49 -5.35 15.80
C LEU A 154 -7.95 -6.75 15.50
N ARG A 155 -8.82 -7.75 15.27
CA ARG A 155 -8.40 -9.10 14.87
C ARG A 155 -7.71 -9.11 13.51
N GLY A 156 -8.23 -8.37 12.53
CA GLY A 156 -7.62 -8.24 11.22
C GLY A 156 -6.21 -7.65 11.28
N LEU A 157 -6.04 -6.58 12.06
CA LEU A 157 -4.72 -5.98 12.31
C LEU A 157 -3.78 -6.94 13.02
N ALA A 158 -4.26 -7.67 14.03
CA ALA A 158 -3.45 -8.64 14.76
C ALA A 158 -2.94 -9.76 13.87
N GLN A 159 -3.75 -10.23 12.91
CA GLN A 159 -3.33 -11.25 11.94
C GLN A 159 -2.26 -10.71 10.99
N LEU A 160 -2.49 -9.54 10.39
CA LEU A 160 -1.51 -8.91 9.50
C LEU A 160 -0.18 -8.66 10.22
N ALA A 161 -0.25 -8.24 11.47
CA ALA A 161 0.92 -8.03 12.29
C ALA A 161 1.70 -9.35 12.48
N ASP A 162 1.02 -10.45 12.84
CA ASP A 162 1.65 -11.78 12.95
C ASP A 162 2.34 -12.22 11.64
N ASP A 163 1.78 -11.83 10.50
CA ASP A 163 2.34 -12.07 9.16
C ASP A 163 3.54 -11.14 8.84
N GLY A 164 3.98 -10.32 9.80
CA GLY A 164 5.13 -9.42 9.70
C GLY A 164 4.81 -8.02 9.16
N TYR A 165 3.53 -7.69 8.94
CA TYR A 165 3.14 -6.42 8.36
C TYR A 165 3.18 -5.26 9.37
N LYS A 166 4.31 -4.55 9.35
CA LYS A 166 4.72 -3.54 10.34
C LYS A 166 3.69 -2.42 10.56
N VAL A 167 3.02 -1.94 9.51
CA VAL A 167 2.01 -0.87 9.64
C VAL A 167 0.79 -1.35 10.43
N ALA A 168 0.32 -2.58 10.21
CA ALA A 168 -0.75 -3.15 11.03
C ALA A 168 -0.32 -3.37 12.48
N GLY A 169 0.94 -3.76 12.73
CA GLY A 169 1.49 -3.84 14.08
C GLY A 169 1.45 -2.49 14.82
N PHE A 170 1.80 -1.40 14.12
CA PHE A 170 1.68 -0.03 14.64
C PHE A 170 0.23 0.35 14.93
N GLU A 171 -0.67 0.15 13.97
CA GLU A 171 -2.09 0.47 14.16
C GLU A 171 -2.70 -0.35 15.29
N HIS A 172 -2.40 -1.65 15.39
CA HIS A 172 -2.87 -2.51 16.46
C HIS A 172 -2.40 -2.00 17.83
N LEU A 173 -1.11 -1.65 17.96
CA LEU A 173 -0.56 -1.07 19.19
C LEU A 173 -1.30 0.21 19.57
N TYR A 174 -1.46 1.14 18.62
CA TYR A 174 -2.21 2.39 18.83
C TYR A 174 -3.64 2.12 19.33
N GLN A 175 -4.39 1.23 18.66
CA GLN A 175 -5.77 0.91 19.02
C GLN A 175 -5.85 0.31 20.44
N THR A 176 -4.94 -0.59 20.80
CA THR A 176 -4.91 -1.18 22.15
C THR A 176 -4.57 -0.17 23.24
N GLN A 177 -3.70 0.80 22.96
CA GLN A 177 -3.36 1.85 23.94
C GLN A 177 -4.50 2.83 24.15
N VAL A 178 -5.12 3.32 23.07
CA VAL A 178 -6.22 4.30 23.17
C VAL A 178 -7.46 3.71 23.83
N LYS A 179 -7.70 2.40 23.65
CA LYS A 179 -8.83 1.70 24.26
C LYS A 179 -8.51 1.07 25.62
N GLU A 180 -7.28 1.26 26.13
CA GLU A 180 -6.79 0.67 27.38
C GLU A 180 -6.99 -0.87 27.46
N ILE A 181 -6.86 -1.54 26.31
CA ILE A 181 -7.03 -2.99 26.20
C ILE A 181 -5.71 -3.68 26.51
N ASP A 182 -5.67 -4.44 27.60
CA ASP A 182 -4.52 -5.31 27.87
C ASP A 182 -4.50 -6.47 26.87
N ASN A 183 -3.52 -6.47 25.98
CA ASN A 183 -3.36 -7.47 24.94
C ASN A 183 -1.90 -7.92 24.89
N SER A 184 -1.66 -9.22 25.04
CA SER A 184 -0.31 -9.80 25.00
C SER A 184 0.44 -9.48 23.69
N LYS A 185 -0.28 -9.33 22.57
CA LYS A 185 0.31 -8.96 21.27
C LYS A 185 0.83 -7.53 21.24
N SER A 186 0.13 -6.58 21.87
CA SER A 186 0.61 -5.18 21.88
C SER A 186 1.92 -5.04 22.65
N LYS A 187 2.11 -5.84 23.71
CA LYS A 187 3.38 -5.92 24.45
C LYS A 187 4.54 -6.41 23.59
N ILE A 188 4.31 -7.39 22.71
CA ILE A 188 5.33 -7.88 21.75
C ILE A 188 5.72 -6.76 20.80
N TRP A 189 4.74 -6.09 20.17
CA TRP A 189 4.99 -4.99 19.24
C TRP A 189 5.68 -3.80 19.90
N ALA A 190 5.24 -3.40 21.10
CA ALA A 190 5.91 -2.36 21.87
C ALA A 190 7.38 -2.73 22.17
N SER A 191 7.65 -3.99 22.53
CA SER A 191 9.02 -4.46 22.73
C SER A 191 9.85 -4.48 21.43
N MET A 192 9.25 -4.77 20.28
CA MET A 192 9.96 -4.70 18.99
C MET A 192 10.27 -3.25 18.62
N PHE A 193 9.26 -2.39 18.65
CA PHE A 193 9.36 -0.99 18.25
C PHE A 193 10.30 -0.17 19.14
N SER A 194 10.39 -0.49 20.43
CA SER A 194 11.35 0.14 21.36
C SER A 194 12.82 -0.23 21.11
N ARG A 195 13.10 -1.29 20.35
CA ARG A 195 14.47 -1.77 20.11
C ARG A 195 15.02 -1.36 18.74
N PHE A 196 14.15 -1.14 17.76
CA PHE A 196 14.56 -0.85 16.39
C PHE A 196 13.49 -0.08 15.62
N THR A 197 13.94 0.76 14.70
CA THR A 197 13.08 1.38 13.68
C THR A 197 12.75 0.36 12.61
N THR A 198 11.48 0.03 12.45
CA THR A 198 11.01 -0.93 11.44
C THR A 198 10.71 -0.29 10.09
N PHE A 199 10.65 1.05 10.03
CA PHE A 199 10.29 1.83 8.84
C PHE A 199 11.51 2.57 8.29
N GLU A 200 11.76 2.42 6.99
CA GLU A 200 12.91 3.03 6.30
C GLU A 200 12.53 4.33 5.58
N THR A 201 11.24 4.52 5.31
CA THR A 201 10.68 5.64 4.54
C THR A 201 9.65 6.41 5.36
N CYS A 202 9.37 7.65 4.97
CA CYS A 202 8.40 8.50 5.69
C CYS A 202 6.93 8.11 5.48
N ASP A 203 6.66 6.95 4.89
CA ASP A 203 5.34 6.55 4.45
C ASP A 203 4.37 6.35 5.61
N LEU A 204 4.83 5.77 6.73
CA LEU A 204 4.00 5.62 7.94
C LEU A 204 3.49 6.98 8.42
N MET A 205 4.39 7.94 8.61
CA MET A 205 3.99 9.28 9.05
C MET A 205 3.07 9.94 8.05
N LYS A 206 3.41 9.91 6.76
CA LYS A 206 2.60 10.62 5.76
C LYS A 206 1.22 9.98 5.57
N PHE A 207 1.09 8.66 5.70
CA PHE A 207 -0.22 8.00 5.74
C PHE A 207 -1.10 8.53 6.85
N TYR A 208 -0.59 8.56 8.09
CA TYR A 208 -1.40 9.01 9.21
C TYR A 208 -1.56 10.53 9.30
N GLN A 209 -0.61 11.29 8.77
CA GLN A 209 -0.64 12.76 8.78
C GLN A 209 -1.55 13.32 7.69
N PHE A 210 -1.55 12.71 6.51
CA PHE A 210 -2.22 13.23 5.32
C PHE A 210 -3.32 12.33 4.78
N GLY A 211 -3.52 11.12 5.32
CA GLY A 211 -4.52 10.18 4.81
C GLY A 211 -4.13 9.59 3.45
N ALA A 212 -2.84 9.31 3.30
CA ALA A 212 -2.31 8.99 1.99
C ALA A 212 -2.79 7.65 1.42
N GLY A 213 -3.31 7.67 0.20
CA GLY A 213 -3.87 6.49 -0.46
C GLY A 213 -5.26 6.11 0.06
N VAL A 214 -5.83 6.93 0.94
CA VAL A 214 -7.15 6.75 1.56
C VAL A 214 -7.98 8.03 1.52
N ASP A 215 -7.83 8.83 0.47
CA ASP A 215 -8.58 10.08 0.24
C ASP A 215 -8.58 11.03 1.44
N GLY A 216 -7.41 11.29 2.03
CA GLY A 216 -7.31 12.23 3.15
C GLY A 216 -7.89 11.72 4.46
N LEU A 217 -8.17 10.41 4.60
CA LEU A 217 -8.69 9.80 5.83
C LEU A 217 -7.63 9.78 6.95
N VAL A 218 -7.54 10.91 7.66
CA VAL A 218 -6.66 11.12 8.82
C VAL A 218 -7.41 10.75 10.10
N VAL A 219 -6.84 9.83 10.88
CA VAL A 219 -7.42 9.36 12.14
C VAL A 219 -6.43 9.59 13.27
N ASP A 220 -6.77 10.52 14.17
CA ASP A 220 -6.05 10.79 15.41
C ASP A 220 -4.52 10.93 15.23
N TRP A 221 -4.14 11.77 14.27
CA TRP A 221 -2.73 12.05 13.99
C TRP A 221 -1.98 12.52 15.24
N SER A 222 -2.59 13.32 16.12
CA SER A 222 -1.91 13.84 17.31
C SER A 222 -1.40 12.73 18.23
N ASN A 223 -2.20 11.71 18.51
CA ASN A 223 -1.76 10.60 19.35
C ASN A 223 -0.85 9.64 18.60
N LYS A 224 -1.11 9.38 17.32
CA LYS A 224 -0.20 8.57 16.49
C LYS A 224 1.19 9.21 16.36
N ALA A 225 1.27 10.52 16.20
CA ALA A 225 2.53 11.27 16.16
C ALA A 225 3.32 11.15 17.47
N LYS A 226 2.64 11.27 18.63
CA LYS A 226 3.27 11.04 19.94
C LYS A 226 3.82 9.62 20.06
N LEU A 227 3.06 8.63 19.58
CA LEU A 227 3.48 7.23 19.62
C LEU A 227 4.69 6.97 18.72
N ILE A 228 4.69 7.54 17.52
CA ILE A 228 5.83 7.49 16.58
C ILE A 228 7.05 8.16 17.22
N TYR A 229 6.91 9.36 17.77
CA TYR A 229 8.02 10.07 18.44
C TYR A 229 8.55 9.32 19.66
N HIS A 230 7.66 8.67 20.42
CA HIS A 230 8.03 7.87 21.58
C HIS A 230 8.93 6.68 21.21
N PHE A 231 8.57 5.93 20.18
CA PHE A 231 9.35 4.76 19.76
C PHE A 231 10.53 5.12 18.83
N TRP A 232 10.36 6.12 17.97
CA TRP A 232 11.30 6.45 16.90
C TRP A 232 11.47 7.96 16.75
N PRO A 233 12.10 8.64 17.71
CA PRO A 233 12.28 10.10 17.67
C PRO A 233 13.10 10.55 16.45
N ASP A 234 14.17 9.83 16.09
CA ASP A 234 15.00 10.18 14.93
C ASP A 234 14.24 10.04 13.61
N TYR A 235 13.45 8.97 13.46
CA TYR A 235 12.56 8.78 12.31
C TYR A 235 11.56 9.94 12.21
N TYR A 236 10.92 10.27 13.33
CA TYR A 236 9.97 11.38 13.41
C TYR A 236 10.60 12.70 12.95
N MET A 237 11.77 13.05 13.49
CA MET A 237 12.46 14.29 13.15
C MET A 237 12.93 14.32 11.69
N ASN A 238 13.41 13.19 11.17
CA ASN A 238 13.83 13.08 9.77
C ASN A 238 12.67 13.25 8.78
N CYS A 239 11.48 12.77 9.14
CA CYS A 239 10.31 12.83 8.29
C CYS A 239 9.53 14.13 8.42
N LEU A 240 9.57 14.79 9.58
CA LEU A 240 8.96 16.10 9.80
C LEU A 240 9.50 17.16 8.84
N ASN A 241 10.80 17.11 8.54
CA ASN A 241 11.50 18.08 7.69
C ASN A 241 11.37 17.79 6.18
N LYS A 242 10.72 16.69 5.79
CA LYS A 242 10.50 16.27 4.39
C LYS A 242 9.04 16.46 3.96
N GLY A 243 8.31 17.32 4.68
CA GLY A 243 6.95 17.75 4.42
C GLY A 243 6.87 18.76 3.29
#